data_AF-A0A9X1C6P0-F1
#
_entry.id   AF-A0A9X1C6P0-F1
#
_cell.length_a   1.000
_cell.length_b   1.000
_cell.length_c   1.000
_cell.angle_alpha   90.00
_cell.angle_beta   90.00
_cell.angle_gamma   90.00
#
_symmetry.space_group_name_H-M   'P 1'
#
loop_
_entity.id
_entity.type
_entity.pdbx_description
1 polymer ?
#
loop_
_entity_poly.entity_id
_entity_poly.type
_entity_poly.pdbx_seq_one_letter_code
_entity_poly.pdbx_strand_id
1 'polypeptide(L)'
;MKTAIKKSRFVLAFLVMLAAFQLNLFSTTSDFQFKTWRDGSEALVLGKIFADANGIDTGHSNMGFIQRGEPIKGPDVLAVYERIDTPTGIKTARISDEYWTNGFSKSSNKFLIPVANTNILGYADNEARIGQEITLPNGSVRIINNIEKSGPYNVVSYSGEFVDPDSIKNEDTFQLSNEIGFSFDQYPQQFGIQALLLSFAYKNLPFVDSVFSLQFLMASMMALVLTFMIREIGLTISTTFAAVFFACMIGSPWVVAISRNLYWASFLWFLPAVMAMYAYRCPPSSRAQLAAIAMYGASILLKCLAGYEYISSIVLMSLTIFMIDPFRANPILGMKAAIRMTVIMGMVAVAGFLIAVLVHAMNRADTLAEGISQTLGWDALKYSAFGRLTGVVQSGPDIPLSFVISEYFNEWKTPVLFWLDGSRVFSFLLLLTGLSIVAQFYTRDANARRDTALVLVSLLAPMSWFILMQKHSAIHTHLNYVLWYFGFIPACAFVIVRGYVLVACNLKEARLAR
;
A
#
# COMPACT_ATOMS: atom_id res chain seq x y z
N MET A 1 -17.01 34.05 -0.35
CA MET A 1 -16.15 33.76 -1.53
C MET A 1 -14.83 33.05 -1.17
N LYS A 2 -13.90 33.62 -0.38
CA LYS A 2 -12.60 32.99 -0.04
C LYS A 2 -12.71 31.60 0.63
N THR A 3 -13.66 31.41 1.54
CA THR A 3 -13.90 30.11 2.20
C THR A 3 -14.45 29.06 1.23
N ALA A 4 -15.32 29.47 0.31
CA ALA A 4 -15.85 28.58 -0.73
C ALA A 4 -14.74 28.13 -1.70
N ILE A 5 -13.84 29.04 -2.10
CA ILE A 5 -12.68 28.73 -2.95
C ILE A 5 -11.70 27.77 -2.26
N LYS A 6 -11.50 27.89 -0.93
CA LYS A 6 -10.65 26.95 -0.18
C LYS A 6 -11.29 25.56 -0.09
N LYS A 7 -12.60 25.49 0.14
CA LYS A 7 -13.35 24.23 0.16
C LYS A 7 -13.32 23.55 -1.22
N SER A 8 -13.50 24.31 -2.30
CA SER A 8 -13.47 23.75 -3.66
C SER A 8 -12.11 23.18 -4.04
N ARG A 9 -11.00 23.83 -3.66
CA ARG A 9 -9.65 23.30 -3.88
C ARG A 9 -9.38 22.00 -3.12
N PHE A 10 -9.86 21.89 -1.88
CA PHE A 10 -9.71 20.68 -1.08
C PHE A 10 -10.47 19.51 -1.72
N VAL A 11 -11.74 19.74 -2.09
CA VAL A 11 -12.57 18.71 -2.76
C VAL A 11 -11.97 18.32 -4.10
N LEU A 12 -11.49 19.28 -4.90
CA LEU A 12 -10.84 18.98 -6.17
C LEU A 12 -9.57 18.13 -6.00
N ALA A 13 -8.70 18.48 -5.04
CA ALA A 13 -7.49 17.70 -4.76
C ALA A 13 -7.84 16.27 -4.34
N PHE A 14 -8.84 16.10 -3.48
CA PHE A 14 -9.35 14.79 -3.08
C PHE A 14 -9.85 13.98 -4.28
N LEU A 15 -10.72 14.55 -5.13
CA LEU A 15 -11.28 13.85 -6.29
C LEU A 15 -10.22 13.46 -7.31
N VAL A 16 -9.24 14.33 -7.57
CA VAL A 16 -8.13 14.04 -8.49
C VAL A 16 -7.25 12.92 -7.95
N MET A 17 -6.90 12.93 -6.66
CA MET A 17 -6.15 11.84 -6.04
C MET A 17 -6.93 10.53 -6.04
N LEU A 18 -8.22 10.57 -5.71
CA LEU A 18 -9.08 9.38 -5.73
C LEU A 18 -9.13 8.77 -7.13
N ALA A 19 -9.31 9.58 -8.18
CA ALA A 19 -9.28 9.09 -9.54
C ALA A 19 -7.90 8.56 -9.94
N ALA A 20 -6.81 9.21 -9.52
CA ALA A 20 -5.45 8.71 -9.74
C ALA A 20 -5.24 7.35 -9.08
N PHE A 21 -5.67 7.17 -7.82
CA PHE A 21 -5.40 5.99 -7.02
C PHE A 21 -6.33 4.81 -7.31
N GLN A 22 -7.61 5.06 -7.63
CA GLN A 22 -8.56 4.00 -7.94
C GLN A 22 -8.50 3.58 -9.41
N LEU A 23 -8.29 4.55 -10.32
CA LEU A 23 -8.45 4.32 -11.75
C LEU A 23 -7.14 4.43 -12.53
N ASN A 24 -6.02 4.73 -11.87
CA ASN A 24 -4.76 5.05 -12.55
C ASN A 24 -4.98 6.14 -13.63
N LEU A 25 -5.77 7.18 -13.29
CA LEU A 25 -6.29 8.17 -14.26
C LEU A 25 -5.23 8.75 -15.21
N PHE A 26 -4.00 8.93 -14.73
CA PHE A 26 -2.91 9.53 -15.49
C PHE A 26 -1.98 8.50 -16.12
N SER A 27 -2.30 7.21 -16.08
CA SER A 27 -1.40 6.13 -16.54
C SER A 27 0.01 6.24 -15.95
N THR A 28 0.11 6.71 -14.69
CA THR A 28 1.38 6.94 -13.99
C THR A 28 2.11 5.63 -13.75
N THR A 29 1.37 4.54 -13.51
CA THR A 29 1.88 3.19 -13.38
C THR A 29 1.40 2.32 -14.54
N SER A 30 2.14 1.26 -14.88
CA SER A 30 1.70 0.33 -15.93
C SER A 30 0.42 -0.40 -15.51
N ASP A 31 -0.44 -0.78 -16.45
CA ASP A 31 -1.67 -1.53 -16.14
C ASP A 31 -1.40 -2.84 -15.43
N PHE A 32 -0.31 -3.53 -15.81
CA PHE A 32 0.14 -4.74 -15.13
C PHE A 32 0.46 -4.42 -13.68
N GLN A 33 1.38 -3.48 -13.41
CA GLN A 33 1.76 -3.12 -12.05
C GLN A 33 0.57 -2.62 -11.25
N PHE A 34 -0.33 -1.83 -11.83
CA PHE A 34 -1.52 -1.33 -11.13
C PHE A 34 -2.45 -2.45 -10.68
N LYS A 35 -2.67 -3.47 -11.54
CA LYS A 35 -3.59 -4.59 -11.29
C LYS A 35 -3.01 -5.63 -10.35
N THR A 36 -1.72 -5.89 -10.43
CA THR A 36 -1.05 -7.04 -9.78
C THR A 36 -0.17 -6.61 -8.61
N TRP A 37 -0.27 -5.35 -8.19
CA TRP A 37 0.56 -4.80 -7.11
C TRP A 37 0.33 -5.55 -5.80
N ARG A 38 1.23 -6.49 -5.49
CA ARG A 38 1.22 -7.27 -4.24
C ARG A 38 -0.15 -7.91 -3.98
N ASP A 39 -0.76 -8.39 -5.05
CA ASP A 39 -2.01 -9.14 -5.07
C ASP A 39 -1.98 -10.39 -4.16
N GLY A 40 -0.83 -11.06 -4.06
CA GLY A 40 -0.63 -12.17 -3.13
C GLY A 40 -0.67 -11.77 -1.66
N SER A 41 -0.22 -10.58 -1.27
CA SER A 41 -0.38 -10.10 0.11
C SER A 41 -1.81 -9.62 0.36
N GLU A 42 -2.43 -9.02 -0.64
CA GLU A 42 -3.84 -8.59 -0.58
C GLU A 42 -4.79 -9.80 -0.43
N ALA A 43 -4.45 -10.95 -1.02
CA ALA A 43 -5.17 -12.20 -0.85
C ALA A 43 -5.26 -12.68 0.62
N LEU A 44 -4.31 -12.30 1.49
CA LEU A 44 -4.39 -12.59 2.93
C LEU A 44 -5.56 -11.87 3.62
N VAL A 45 -5.85 -10.66 3.17
CA VAL A 45 -6.94 -9.83 3.69
C VAL A 45 -8.26 -10.34 3.12
N LEU A 46 -8.31 -10.59 1.82
CA LEU A 46 -9.46 -11.18 1.15
C LEU A 46 -9.82 -12.55 1.76
N GLY A 47 -8.84 -13.38 2.10
CA GLY A 47 -9.07 -14.64 2.77
C GLY A 47 -9.75 -14.48 4.13
N LYS A 48 -9.38 -13.48 4.93
CA LYS A 48 -10.09 -13.17 6.19
C LYS A 48 -11.53 -12.73 5.94
N ILE A 49 -11.76 -11.85 4.98
CA ILE A 49 -13.09 -11.37 4.63
C ILE A 49 -13.99 -12.54 4.21
N PHE A 50 -13.47 -13.41 3.35
CA PHE A 50 -14.17 -14.61 2.90
C PHE A 50 -14.46 -15.57 4.07
N ALA A 51 -13.48 -15.78 4.96
CA ALA A 51 -13.65 -16.63 6.14
C ALA A 51 -14.80 -16.13 7.04
N ASP A 52 -14.80 -14.84 7.36
CA ASP A 52 -15.82 -14.23 8.23
C ASP A 52 -17.21 -14.19 7.58
N ALA A 53 -17.27 -14.05 6.26
CA ALA A 53 -18.52 -14.08 5.51
C ALA A 53 -19.15 -15.48 5.46
N ASN A 54 -18.33 -16.53 5.48
CA ASN A 54 -18.75 -17.93 5.37
C ASN A 54 -18.67 -18.72 6.68
N GLY A 55 -18.34 -18.06 7.81
CA GLY A 55 -18.26 -18.71 9.12
C GLY A 55 -17.12 -19.72 9.27
N ILE A 56 -16.03 -19.53 8.52
CA ILE A 56 -14.83 -20.38 8.58
C ILE A 56 -13.97 -19.95 9.76
N ASP A 57 -13.53 -20.91 10.57
CA ASP A 57 -12.65 -20.65 11.71
C ASP A 57 -11.28 -20.13 11.24
N THR A 58 -10.84 -19.03 11.84
CA THR A 58 -9.55 -18.39 11.55
C THR A 58 -8.51 -18.60 12.66
N GLY A 59 -8.87 -19.30 13.74
CA GLY A 59 -8.03 -19.51 14.91
C GLY A 59 -7.42 -18.21 15.44
N HIS A 60 -6.11 -18.21 15.70
CA HIS A 60 -5.36 -17.09 16.27
C HIS A 60 -4.85 -16.07 15.24
N SER A 61 -5.48 -16.00 14.07
CA SER A 61 -5.06 -15.09 13.00
C SER A 61 -6.22 -14.29 12.41
N ASN A 62 -6.00 -13.00 12.18
CA ASN A 62 -6.95 -12.15 11.46
C ASN A 62 -6.56 -11.95 9.99
N MET A 63 -5.59 -12.72 9.49
CA MET A 63 -5.19 -12.75 8.09
C MET A 63 -4.82 -14.17 7.69
N GLY A 64 -4.99 -14.52 6.43
CA GLY A 64 -4.70 -15.86 5.96
C GLY A 64 -5.22 -16.13 4.57
N PHE A 65 -4.77 -17.23 3.98
CA PHE A 65 -5.21 -17.65 2.66
C PHE A 65 -6.40 -18.59 2.76
N ILE A 66 -7.32 -18.48 1.80
CA ILE A 66 -8.43 -19.42 1.64
C ILE A 66 -8.09 -20.43 0.55
N GLN A 67 -8.24 -21.71 0.90
CA GLN A 67 -8.06 -22.83 0.00
C GLN A 67 -9.30 -23.71 0.00
N ARG A 68 -9.62 -24.31 -1.15
CA ARG A 68 -10.72 -25.28 -1.26
C ARG A 68 -10.19 -26.67 -0.94
N GLY A 69 -10.77 -27.31 0.08
CA GLY A 69 -10.33 -28.59 0.62
C GLY A 69 -9.11 -28.50 1.51
N GLU A 70 -8.41 -29.62 1.66
CA GLU A 70 -7.25 -29.73 2.54
C GLU A 70 -6.14 -28.74 2.14
N PRO A 71 -5.47 -28.10 3.13
CA PRO A 71 -4.35 -27.21 2.87
C PRO A 71 -3.25 -27.93 2.07
N ILE A 72 -2.88 -27.35 0.93
CA ILE A 72 -1.75 -27.81 0.14
C ILE A 72 -0.65 -26.75 0.14
N LYS A 73 0.60 -27.17 -0.11
CA LYS A 73 1.71 -26.23 -0.25
C LYS A 73 1.68 -25.57 -1.64
N GLY A 74 1.81 -24.24 -1.66
CA GLY A 74 1.81 -23.44 -2.89
C GLY A 74 0.44 -23.33 -3.57
N PRO A 75 -0.67 -23.09 -2.84
CA PRO A 75 -1.98 -22.91 -3.45
C PRO A 75 -2.00 -21.64 -4.29
N ASP A 76 -2.92 -21.58 -5.26
CA ASP A 76 -3.18 -20.34 -5.95
C ASP A 76 -3.98 -19.38 -5.04
N VAL A 77 -3.23 -18.56 -4.32
CA VAL A 77 -3.77 -17.59 -3.37
C VAL A 77 -4.63 -16.53 -4.06
N LEU A 78 -4.46 -16.30 -5.37
CA LEU A 78 -5.19 -15.29 -6.12
C LEU A 78 -6.61 -15.73 -6.45
N ALA A 79 -6.93 -17.02 -6.31
CA ALA A 79 -8.28 -17.54 -6.52
C ALA A 79 -9.33 -16.87 -5.62
N VAL A 80 -8.92 -16.32 -4.47
CA VAL A 80 -9.83 -15.61 -3.56
C VAL A 80 -10.47 -14.37 -4.19
N TYR A 81 -9.83 -13.75 -5.18
CA TYR A 81 -10.38 -12.58 -5.88
C TYR A 81 -11.70 -12.91 -6.57
N GLU A 82 -11.78 -14.06 -7.25
CA GLU A 82 -13.02 -14.50 -7.89
C GLU A 82 -14.02 -15.08 -6.88
N ARG A 83 -13.54 -15.71 -5.80
CA ARG A 83 -14.40 -16.31 -4.78
C ARG A 83 -15.18 -15.29 -3.96
N ILE A 84 -14.63 -14.11 -3.70
CA ILE A 84 -15.37 -13.07 -2.98
C ILE A 84 -16.62 -12.65 -3.77
N ASP A 85 -16.47 -12.47 -5.07
CA ASP A 85 -17.58 -12.08 -5.93
C ASP A 85 -18.52 -13.27 -6.25
N THR A 86 -18.03 -14.50 -6.16
CA THR A 86 -18.79 -15.74 -6.40
C THR A 86 -18.44 -16.85 -5.40
N PRO A 87 -18.98 -16.81 -4.17
CA PRO A 87 -18.54 -17.69 -3.09
C PRO A 87 -18.94 -19.15 -3.25
N THR A 88 -20.11 -19.41 -3.84
CA THR A 88 -20.65 -20.77 -4.03
C THR A 88 -20.43 -21.30 -5.45
N GLY A 89 -20.07 -20.42 -6.39
CA GLY A 89 -19.98 -20.73 -7.81
C GLY A 89 -18.58 -20.58 -8.40
N ILE A 90 -18.45 -20.95 -9.66
CA ILE A 90 -17.27 -20.71 -10.48
C ILE A 90 -17.71 -20.03 -11.77
N LYS A 91 -17.04 -18.93 -12.12
CA LYS A 91 -17.18 -18.26 -13.42
C LYS A 91 -16.34 -18.97 -14.48
N THR A 92 -16.95 -19.20 -15.64
CA THR A 92 -16.25 -19.65 -16.83
C THR A 92 -15.39 -18.53 -17.42
N ALA A 93 -14.45 -18.89 -18.29
CA ALA A 93 -13.63 -17.92 -18.98
C ALA A 93 -14.49 -17.03 -19.88
N ARG A 94 -14.26 -15.71 -19.86
CA ARG A 94 -14.97 -14.76 -20.72
C ARG A 94 -14.43 -14.75 -22.16
N ILE A 95 -14.48 -15.90 -22.82
CA ILE A 95 -14.04 -16.10 -24.21
C ILE A 95 -15.25 -16.43 -25.07
N SER A 96 -15.42 -15.66 -26.14
CA SER A 96 -16.44 -15.91 -27.16
C SER A 96 -15.79 -15.79 -28.54
N ASP A 97 -15.59 -16.92 -29.21
CA ASP A 97 -14.92 -17.04 -30.50
C ASP A 97 -15.63 -18.11 -31.39
N GLU A 98 -14.96 -18.67 -32.40
CA GLU A 98 -15.56 -19.68 -33.27
C GLU A 98 -15.84 -21.03 -32.56
N TYR A 99 -15.16 -21.33 -31.46
CA TYR A 99 -15.28 -22.57 -30.69
C TYR A 99 -16.04 -22.41 -29.37
N TRP A 100 -16.00 -21.22 -28.77
CA TRP A 100 -16.50 -20.93 -27.44
C TRP A 100 -17.57 -19.83 -27.43
N THR A 101 -18.52 -19.91 -26.51
CA THR A 101 -19.45 -18.84 -26.14
C THR A 101 -19.39 -18.67 -24.62
N ASN A 102 -18.85 -17.54 -24.13
CA ASN A 102 -18.59 -17.28 -22.71
C ASN A 102 -17.90 -18.47 -22.01
N GLY A 103 -16.91 -19.06 -22.67
CA GLY A 103 -16.13 -20.18 -22.14
C GLY A 103 -16.82 -21.53 -22.20
N PHE A 104 -18.06 -21.64 -22.68
CA PHE A 104 -18.71 -22.93 -22.99
C PHE A 104 -18.47 -23.36 -24.44
N SER A 105 -18.20 -24.64 -24.66
CA SER A 105 -17.90 -25.17 -26.00
C SER A 105 -19.16 -25.26 -26.86
N LYS A 106 -19.05 -24.85 -28.13
CA LYS A 106 -20.13 -24.93 -29.12
C LYS A 106 -20.34 -26.31 -29.74
N SER A 107 -19.44 -27.27 -29.50
CA SER A 107 -19.46 -28.57 -30.18
C SER A 107 -19.37 -29.77 -29.24
N SER A 108 -19.14 -29.54 -27.94
CA SER A 108 -18.98 -30.62 -26.96
C SER A 108 -19.34 -30.16 -25.55
N ASN A 109 -19.58 -31.12 -24.64
CA ASN A 109 -19.86 -30.84 -23.23
C ASN A 109 -18.59 -30.43 -22.47
N LYS A 110 -18.12 -29.22 -22.75
CA LYS A 110 -16.93 -28.64 -22.15
C LYS A 110 -17.14 -27.18 -21.77
N PHE A 111 -16.44 -26.73 -20.74
CA PHE A 111 -16.26 -25.32 -20.44
C PHE A 111 -14.84 -25.02 -19.95
N LEU A 112 -14.45 -23.74 -20.01
CA LEU A 112 -13.16 -23.24 -19.58
C LEU A 112 -13.26 -22.59 -18.21
N ILE A 113 -12.39 -23.00 -17.28
CA ILE A 113 -12.15 -22.26 -16.04
C ILE A 113 -10.83 -21.48 -16.20
N PRO A 114 -10.80 -20.15 -16.00
CA PRO A 114 -9.55 -19.41 -15.97
C PRO A 114 -8.73 -19.86 -14.76
N VAL A 115 -7.47 -20.23 -14.99
CA VAL A 115 -6.54 -20.54 -13.91
C VAL A 115 -5.88 -19.25 -13.47
N ALA A 116 -5.97 -18.96 -12.18
CA ALA A 116 -5.32 -17.80 -11.61
C ALA A 116 -3.80 -17.83 -11.89
N ASN A 117 -3.25 -16.66 -12.17
CA ASN A 117 -1.83 -16.43 -12.30
C ASN A 117 -1.56 -14.92 -12.16
N THR A 118 -0.30 -14.51 -12.26
CA THR A 118 0.08 -13.11 -12.14
C THR A 118 -0.55 -12.17 -13.17
N ASN A 119 -1.04 -12.66 -14.31
CA ASN A 119 -1.63 -11.85 -15.38
C ASN A 119 -3.16 -11.97 -15.47
N ILE A 120 -3.75 -13.04 -14.94
CA ILE A 120 -5.15 -13.39 -15.10
C ILE A 120 -5.71 -13.77 -13.74
N LEU A 121 -6.73 -13.06 -13.28
CA LEU A 121 -7.56 -13.51 -12.16
C LEU A 121 -8.36 -14.73 -12.62
N GLY A 122 -8.42 -15.73 -11.76
CA GLY A 122 -9.06 -17.01 -12.06
C GLY A 122 -9.21 -17.82 -10.79
N TYR A 123 -9.27 -19.14 -10.93
CA TYR A 123 -9.40 -20.08 -9.83
C TYR A 123 -8.15 -20.93 -9.68
N ALA A 124 -8.03 -21.64 -8.55
CA ALA A 124 -6.92 -22.54 -8.32
C ALA A 124 -6.98 -23.74 -9.28
N ASP A 125 -5.82 -24.32 -9.61
CA ASP A 125 -5.74 -25.50 -10.49
C ASP A 125 -6.64 -26.66 -10.02
N ASN A 126 -6.87 -26.77 -8.71
CA ASN A 126 -7.66 -27.81 -8.07
C ASN A 126 -9.07 -27.36 -7.64
N GLU A 127 -9.58 -26.24 -8.18
CA GLU A 127 -10.89 -25.69 -7.79
C GLU A 127 -12.05 -26.65 -8.09
N ALA A 128 -11.98 -27.34 -9.22
CA ALA A 128 -12.93 -28.36 -9.64
C ALA A 128 -12.26 -29.74 -9.65
N ARG A 129 -13.01 -30.80 -9.34
CA ARG A 129 -12.49 -32.18 -9.28
C ARG A 129 -13.29 -33.14 -10.16
N ILE A 130 -12.61 -34.14 -10.70
CA ILE A 130 -13.25 -35.25 -11.41
C ILE A 130 -14.19 -35.99 -10.45
N GLY A 131 -15.38 -36.32 -10.93
CA GLY A 131 -16.45 -36.96 -10.16
C GLY A 131 -17.34 -35.97 -9.40
N GLN A 132 -17.03 -34.67 -9.40
CA GLN A 132 -17.84 -33.67 -8.73
C GLN A 132 -19.09 -33.33 -9.53
N GLU A 133 -20.21 -33.15 -8.83
CA GLU A 133 -21.45 -32.66 -9.41
C GLU A 133 -21.39 -31.14 -9.61
N ILE A 134 -21.85 -30.68 -10.76
CA ILE A 134 -22.01 -29.26 -11.09
C ILE A 134 -23.46 -28.99 -11.47
N THR A 135 -23.96 -27.84 -11.05
CA THR A 135 -25.24 -27.30 -11.53
C THR A 135 -24.92 -26.22 -12.54
N LEU A 136 -25.25 -26.48 -13.80
CA LEU A 136 -25.08 -25.54 -14.91
C LEU A 136 -26.09 -24.38 -14.81
N PRO A 137 -25.85 -23.26 -15.49
CA PRO A 137 -26.76 -22.11 -15.53
C PRO A 137 -28.22 -22.45 -15.84
N ASN A 138 -28.45 -23.41 -16.75
CA ASN A 138 -29.78 -23.90 -17.10
C ASN A 138 -30.46 -24.77 -16.01
N GLY A 139 -29.87 -24.83 -14.81
CA GLY A 139 -30.35 -25.64 -13.67
C GLY A 139 -30.04 -27.13 -13.78
N SER A 140 -29.41 -27.58 -14.87
CA SER A 140 -29.16 -29.00 -15.07
C SER A 140 -27.94 -29.48 -14.28
N VAL A 141 -28.09 -30.61 -13.58
CA VAL A 141 -27.01 -31.23 -12.81
C VAL A 141 -26.21 -32.15 -13.74
N ARG A 142 -24.88 -32.04 -13.68
CA ARG A 142 -23.91 -32.81 -14.47
C ARG A 142 -22.75 -33.27 -13.58
N ILE A 143 -21.98 -34.23 -14.07
CA ILE A 143 -20.80 -34.75 -13.37
C ILE A 143 -19.55 -34.44 -14.20
N ILE A 144 -18.54 -33.88 -13.56
CA ILE A 144 -17.23 -33.66 -14.19
C ILE A 144 -16.57 -35.02 -14.43
N ASN A 145 -16.22 -35.31 -15.68
CA ASN A 145 -15.58 -36.58 -16.05
C ASN A 145 -14.11 -36.43 -16.43
N ASN A 146 -13.66 -35.24 -16.82
CA ASN A 146 -12.28 -34.97 -17.18
C ASN A 146 -11.92 -33.49 -16.96
N ILE A 147 -10.67 -33.23 -16.60
CA ILE A 147 -10.10 -31.88 -16.47
C ILE A 147 -8.71 -31.90 -17.11
N GLU A 148 -8.52 -31.09 -18.15
CA GLU A 148 -7.24 -30.97 -18.86
C GLU A 148 -6.75 -29.52 -18.85
N LYS A 149 -5.46 -29.31 -18.57
CA LYS A 149 -4.86 -27.98 -18.62
C LYS A 149 -4.53 -27.61 -20.05
N SER A 150 -5.02 -26.45 -20.51
CA SER A 150 -4.76 -25.90 -21.83
C SER A 150 -4.44 -24.41 -21.73
N GLY A 151 -3.15 -24.08 -21.79
CA GLY A 151 -2.67 -22.71 -21.62
C GLY A 151 -3.07 -22.14 -20.25
N PRO A 152 -3.72 -20.95 -20.20
CA PRO A 152 -4.17 -20.33 -18.95
C PRO A 152 -5.54 -20.85 -18.47
N TYR A 153 -6.05 -21.95 -19.03
CA TYR A 153 -7.38 -22.48 -18.72
C TYR A 153 -7.32 -23.95 -18.30
N ASN A 154 -8.24 -24.34 -17.43
CA ASN A 154 -8.64 -25.72 -17.23
C ASN A 154 -9.87 -26.01 -18.10
N VAL A 155 -9.73 -26.95 -19.02
CA VAL A 155 -10.81 -27.45 -19.87
C VAL A 155 -11.53 -28.55 -19.11
N VAL A 156 -12.73 -28.25 -18.65
CA VAL A 156 -13.56 -29.17 -17.87
C VAL A 156 -14.57 -29.83 -18.79
N SER A 157 -14.56 -31.15 -18.84
CA SER A 157 -15.56 -31.95 -19.55
C SER A 157 -16.58 -32.52 -18.57
N TYR A 158 -17.84 -32.58 -18.98
CA TYR A 158 -18.94 -33.04 -18.13
C TYR A 158 -19.87 -34.03 -18.85
N SER A 159 -20.63 -34.78 -18.05
CA SER A 159 -21.54 -35.84 -18.53
C SER A 159 -22.84 -35.29 -19.16
N GLY A 160 -23.72 -36.18 -19.62
CA GLY A 160 -25.10 -35.83 -20.03
C GLY A 160 -25.26 -35.32 -21.47
N GLU A 161 -26.46 -34.81 -21.76
CA GLU A 161 -26.81 -34.27 -23.09
C GLU A 161 -26.05 -32.98 -23.39
N PHE A 162 -25.81 -32.74 -24.68
CA PHE A 162 -25.16 -31.53 -25.16
C PHE A 162 -25.98 -30.29 -24.77
N VAL A 163 -25.34 -29.35 -24.06
CA VAL A 163 -25.95 -28.05 -23.76
C VAL A 163 -25.45 -27.04 -24.79
N ASP A 164 -26.36 -26.59 -25.66
CA ASP A 164 -26.08 -25.51 -26.59
C ASP A 164 -25.76 -24.23 -25.77
N PRO A 165 -24.53 -23.69 -25.86
CA PRO A 165 -24.17 -22.53 -25.06
C PRO A 165 -24.98 -21.27 -25.43
N ASP A 166 -25.63 -21.26 -26.61
CA ASP A 166 -26.55 -20.18 -26.95
C ASP A 166 -27.84 -20.19 -26.13
N SER A 167 -28.18 -21.32 -25.50
CA SER A 167 -29.33 -21.46 -24.59
C SER A 167 -29.10 -20.87 -23.20
N ILE A 168 -27.84 -20.62 -22.83
CA ILE A 168 -27.42 -20.09 -21.52
C ILE A 168 -26.79 -18.69 -21.64
N LYS A 169 -27.15 -17.95 -22.70
CA LYS A 169 -26.64 -16.60 -22.99
C LYS A 169 -26.76 -15.70 -21.76
N ASN A 170 -25.60 -15.18 -21.32
CA ASN A 170 -25.37 -14.24 -20.21
C ASN A 170 -25.18 -14.84 -18.82
N GLU A 171 -25.23 -16.15 -18.65
CA GLU A 171 -24.86 -16.79 -17.38
C GLU A 171 -23.53 -17.54 -17.53
N ASP A 172 -22.49 -17.01 -16.89
CA ASP A 172 -21.13 -17.56 -16.90
C ASP A 172 -20.80 -18.34 -15.62
N THR A 173 -21.75 -18.46 -14.69
CA THR A 173 -21.50 -19.04 -13.38
C THR A 173 -22.18 -20.39 -13.23
N PHE A 174 -21.41 -21.42 -12.88
CA PHE A 174 -21.96 -22.72 -12.47
C PHE A 174 -21.72 -22.95 -10.98
N GLN A 175 -22.59 -23.73 -10.35
CA GLN A 175 -22.45 -24.09 -8.93
C GLN A 175 -21.77 -25.44 -8.81
N LEU A 176 -20.92 -25.62 -7.80
CA LEU A 176 -20.35 -26.91 -7.46
C LEU A 176 -21.20 -27.55 -6.36
N SER A 177 -21.76 -28.73 -6.62
CA SER A 177 -22.46 -29.53 -5.63
C SER A 177 -21.46 -30.39 -4.83
N ASN A 178 -21.86 -30.85 -3.64
CA ASN A 178 -21.02 -31.59 -2.68
C ASN A 178 -19.77 -30.79 -2.26
N GLU A 179 -20.01 -29.65 -1.60
CA GLU A 179 -18.97 -28.70 -1.19
C GLU A 179 -17.82 -29.37 -0.44
N ILE A 180 -16.68 -29.42 -1.09
CA ILE A 180 -15.41 -29.60 -0.41
C ILE A 180 -15.19 -28.29 0.36
N GLY A 181 -15.34 -28.34 1.68
CA GLY A 181 -15.25 -27.17 2.55
C GLY A 181 -13.95 -26.39 2.35
N PHE A 182 -13.94 -25.15 2.80
CA PHE A 182 -12.76 -24.28 2.72
C PHE A 182 -11.89 -24.44 3.95
N SER A 183 -10.57 -24.40 3.75
CA SER A 183 -9.58 -24.29 4.81
C SER A 183 -8.96 -22.90 4.83
N PHE A 184 -8.61 -22.44 6.04
CA PHE A 184 -7.97 -21.16 6.28
C PHE A 184 -6.51 -21.38 6.71
N ASP A 185 -5.58 -21.01 5.84
CA ASP A 185 -4.15 -21.06 6.13
C ASP A 185 -3.73 -19.76 6.82
N GLN A 186 -3.50 -19.85 8.13
CA GLN A 186 -3.25 -18.69 8.99
C GLN A 186 -1.97 -17.95 8.60
N TYR A 187 -2.06 -16.63 8.52
CA TYR A 187 -0.89 -15.73 8.42
C TYR A 187 -0.74 -14.92 9.71
N PRO A 188 -0.07 -15.48 10.72
CA PRO A 188 -0.06 -14.87 12.03
C PRO A 188 1.09 -13.87 12.23
N GLN A 189 1.83 -13.52 11.18
CA GLN A 189 2.97 -12.59 11.25
C GLN A 189 2.55 -11.12 11.41
N GLN A 190 1.25 -10.84 11.32
CA GLN A 190 0.69 -9.50 11.49
C GLN A 190 -0.71 -9.59 12.12
N PHE A 191 -1.01 -8.64 13.01
CA PHE A 191 -2.30 -8.60 13.71
C PHE A 191 -3.50 -8.41 12.77
N GLY A 192 -3.38 -7.61 11.72
CA GLY A 192 -4.38 -7.54 10.64
C GLY A 192 -5.62 -6.68 10.94
N ILE A 193 -5.49 -5.57 11.67
CA ILE A 193 -6.66 -4.73 12.02
C ILE A 193 -7.42 -4.23 10.79
N GLN A 194 -6.73 -3.97 9.69
CA GLN A 194 -7.35 -3.56 8.43
C GLN A 194 -8.23 -4.66 7.84
N ALA A 195 -7.86 -5.94 8.00
CA ALA A 195 -8.68 -7.05 7.55
C ALA A 195 -9.97 -7.18 8.38
N LEU A 196 -9.89 -6.97 9.69
CA LEU A 196 -11.08 -6.95 10.57
C LEU A 196 -12.05 -5.82 10.18
N LEU A 197 -11.53 -4.61 9.96
CA LEU A 197 -12.36 -3.46 9.60
C LEU A 197 -12.97 -3.61 8.19
N LEU A 198 -12.20 -4.13 7.23
CA LEU A 198 -12.70 -4.41 5.88
C LEU A 198 -13.72 -5.55 5.86
N SER A 199 -13.52 -6.60 6.65
CA SER A 199 -14.48 -7.69 6.83
C SER A 199 -15.79 -7.17 7.42
N PHE A 200 -15.70 -6.33 8.46
CA PHE A 200 -16.87 -5.66 9.02
C PHE A 200 -17.58 -4.80 7.97
N ALA A 201 -16.83 -4.00 7.19
CA ALA A 201 -17.40 -3.20 6.11
C ALA A 201 -18.11 -4.07 5.07
N TYR A 202 -17.46 -5.16 4.64
CA TYR A 202 -17.99 -6.09 3.65
C TYR A 202 -19.33 -6.72 4.07
N LYS A 203 -19.44 -7.11 5.34
CA LYS A 203 -20.64 -7.77 5.86
C LYS A 203 -21.80 -6.81 6.15
N ASN A 204 -21.52 -5.53 6.40
CA ASN A 204 -22.51 -4.60 6.95
C ASN A 204 -22.84 -3.41 6.04
N LEU A 205 -22.01 -3.10 5.03
CA LEU A 205 -22.23 -1.97 4.14
C LEU A 205 -22.65 -2.47 2.76
N PRO A 206 -23.86 -2.13 2.27
CA PRO A 206 -24.40 -2.69 1.02
C PRO A 206 -23.65 -2.24 -0.24
N PHE A 207 -22.75 -1.25 -0.13
CA PHE A 207 -21.93 -0.75 -1.24
C PHE A 207 -20.47 -1.25 -1.16
N VAL A 208 -20.14 -2.09 -0.18
CA VAL A 208 -18.82 -2.71 -0.02
C VAL A 208 -19.01 -4.22 -0.13
N ASP A 209 -19.15 -4.73 -1.34
CA ASP A 209 -19.58 -6.12 -1.61
C ASP A 209 -18.66 -6.84 -2.62
N SER A 210 -17.57 -6.20 -3.00
CA SER A 210 -16.66 -6.67 -4.06
C SER A 210 -15.22 -6.21 -3.79
N VAL A 211 -14.25 -6.87 -4.41
CA VAL A 211 -12.84 -6.46 -4.32
C VAL A 211 -12.66 -5.00 -4.76
N PHE A 212 -13.35 -4.60 -5.84
CA PHE A 212 -13.28 -3.22 -6.35
C PHE A 212 -13.74 -2.18 -5.32
N SER A 213 -14.86 -2.45 -4.64
CA SER A 213 -15.41 -1.55 -3.61
C SER A 213 -14.52 -1.45 -2.36
N LEU A 214 -13.88 -2.56 -1.95
CA LEU A 214 -12.90 -2.58 -0.86
C LEU A 214 -11.65 -1.75 -1.23
N GLN A 215 -11.15 -1.92 -2.46
CA GLN A 215 -10.03 -1.15 -3.00
C GLN A 215 -10.39 0.34 -3.12
N PHE A 216 -11.62 0.66 -3.51
CA PHE A 216 -12.14 2.03 -3.55
C PHE A 216 -12.14 2.68 -2.16
N LEU A 217 -12.52 1.94 -1.12
CA LEU A 217 -12.46 2.42 0.27
C LEU A 217 -11.01 2.76 0.67
N MET A 218 -10.05 1.89 0.36
CA MET A 218 -8.62 2.14 0.63
C MET A 218 -8.08 3.35 -0.15
N ALA A 219 -8.37 3.43 -1.45
CA ALA A 219 -7.99 4.58 -2.28
C ALA A 219 -8.60 5.89 -1.77
N SER A 220 -9.85 5.85 -1.29
CA SER A 220 -10.54 7.00 -0.69
C SER A 220 -9.89 7.45 0.61
N MET A 221 -9.54 6.52 1.51
CA MET A 221 -8.83 6.85 2.74
C MET A 221 -7.45 7.45 2.45
N MET A 222 -6.72 6.87 1.49
CA MET A 222 -5.42 7.37 1.05
C MET A 222 -5.53 8.79 0.46
N ALA A 223 -6.46 9.02 -0.46
CA ALA A 223 -6.73 10.33 -1.03
C ALA A 223 -7.12 11.36 0.04
N LEU A 224 -7.95 10.98 1.02
CA LEU A 224 -8.37 11.86 2.10
C LEU A 224 -7.19 12.26 2.99
N VAL A 225 -6.40 11.30 3.45
CA VAL A 225 -5.22 11.55 4.30
C VAL A 225 -4.20 12.42 3.56
N LEU A 226 -3.91 12.13 2.29
CA LEU A 226 -2.99 12.96 1.51
C LEU A 226 -3.55 14.36 1.26
N THR A 227 -4.86 14.53 1.09
CA THR A 227 -5.47 15.87 0.96
C THR A 227 -5.25 16.68 2.24
N PHE A 228 -5.41 16.06 3.41
CA PHE A 228 -5.07 16.69 4.67
C PHE A 228 -3.58 16.97 4.79
N MET A 229 -2.70 16.05 4.38
CA MET A 229 -1.26 16.25 4.38
C MET A 229 -0.85 17.45 3.52
N ILE A 230 -1.37 17.56 2.30
CA ILE A 230 -1.13 18.69 1.39
C ILE A 230 -1.61 20.00 2.02
N ARG A 231 -2.79 20.00 2.65
CA ARG A 231 -3.28 21.16 3.40
C ARG A 231 -2.33 21.53 4.53
N GLU A 232 -1.87 20.55 5.33
CA GLU A 232 -0.96 20.81 6.44
C GLU A 232 0.42 21.29 5.96
N ILE A 233 0.99 20.74 4.89
CA ILE A 233 2.21 21.25 4.24
C ILE A 233 2.02 22.69 3.79
N GLY A 234 0.86 23.01 3.19
CA GLY A 234 0.54 24.35 2.72
C GLY A 234 0.43 25.38 3.84
N LEU A 235 -0.09 24.96 5.00
CA LEU A 235 -0.23 25.79 6.19
C LEU A 235 1.07 25.94 6.99
N THR A 236 1.89 24.89 7.03
CA THR A 236 3.08 24.84 7.89
C THR A 236 4.37 25.19 7.18
N ILE A 237 4.54 24.85 5.90
CA ILE A 237 5.78 25.03 5.14
C ILE A 237 5.60 26.05 4.03
N SER A 238 4.86 25.70 2.96
CA SER A 238 4.51 26.61 1.87
C SER A 238 3.48 26.00 0.92
N THR A 239 2.71 26.85 0.23
CA THR A 239 1.76 26.40 -0.81
C THR A 239 2.47 25.80 -2.03
N THR A 240 3.68 26.27 -2.35
CA THR A 240 4.48 25.70 -3.45
C THR A 240 4.89 24.27 -3.11
N PHE A 241 5.34 24.02 -1.87
CA PHE A 241 5.68 22.65 -1.46
C PHE A 241 4.44 21.76 -1.47
N ALA A 242 3.29 22.26 -1.01
CA ALA A 242 2.03 21.51 -1.06
C ALA A 242 1.66 21.07 -2.49
N ALA A 243 1.82 21.97 -3.47
CA ALA A 243 1.57 21.66 -4.88
C ALA A 243 2.56 20.64 -5.46
N VAL A 244 3.86 20.80 -5.15
CA VAL A 244 4.89 19.84 -5.56
C VAL A 244 4.66 18.47 -4.91
N PHE A 245 4.35 18.44 -3.62
CA PHE A 245 4.04 17.21 -2.90
C PHE A 245 2.84 16.49 -3.52
N PHE A 246 1.75 17.21 -3.80
CA PHE A 246 0.59 16.67 -4.52
C PHE A 246 0.99 16.05 -5.87
N ALA A 247 1.75 16.80 -6.69
CA ALA A 247 2.22 16.31 -7.99
C ALA A 247 3.10 15.06 -7.85
N CYS A 248 3.96 14.99 -6.83
CA CYS A 248 4.77 13.81 -6.57
C CYS A 248 3.94 12.59 -6.15
N MET A 249 2.85 12.76 -5.40
CA MET A 249 2.02 11.63 -4.96
C MET A 249 1.22 11.02 -6.12
N ILE A 250 0.61 11.86 -6.98
CA ILE A 250 -0.14 11.36 -8.16
C ILE A 250 0.78 10.94 -9.31
N GLY A 251 2.01 11.44 -9.32
CA GLY A 251 3.04 11.14 -10.30
C GLY A 251 3.96 9.98 -9.90
N SER A 252 3.83 9.40 -8.71
CA SER A 252 4.66 8.25 -8.33
C SER A 252 4.01 6.94 -8.80
N PRO A 253 4.65 6.12 -9.65
CA PRO A 253 4.09 4.82 -10.05
C PRO A 253 3.89 3.90 -8.84
N TRP A 254 4.74 4.04 -7.81
CA TRP A 254 4.70 3.25 -6.59
C TRP A 254 3.57 3.68 -5.65
N VAL A 255 3.40 4.99 -5.43
CA VAL A 255 2.30 5.50 -4.60
C VAL A 255 0.96 5.18 -5.26
N VAL A 256 0.83 5.40 -6.58
CA VAL A 256 -0.41 5.10 -7.30
C VAL A 256 -0.76 3.62 -7.22
N ALA A 257 0.19 2.72 -7.48
CA ALA A 257 -0.04 1.27 -7.44
C ALA A 257 -0.46 0.77 -6.03
N ILE A 258 0.16 1.27 -4.96
CA ILE A 258 -0.10 0.79 -3.60
C ILE A 258 -1.31 1.45 -2.91
N SER A 259 -1.85 2.53 -3.48
CA SER A 259 -2.86 3.36 -2.79
C SER A 259 -4.19 2.64 -2.53
N ARG A 260 -4.53 1.65 -3.36
CA ARG A 260 -5.79 0.88 -3.24
C ARG A 260 -5.62 -0.51 -2.62
N ASN A 261 -4.39 -0.91 -2.30
CA ASN A 261 -4.08 -2.26 -1.82
C ASN A 261 -4.58 -2.49 -0.37
N LEU A 262 -5.29 -3.60 -0.14
CA LEU A 262 -5.92 -3.88 1.16
C LEU A 262 -4.93 -4.31 2.26
N TYR A 263 -3.81 -4.95 1.90
CA TYR A 263 -2.83 -5.42 2.86
C TYR A 263 -2.06 -4.26 3.49
N TRP A 264 -1.54 -3.37 2.65
CA TRP A 264 -0.60 -2.33 3.10
C TRP A 264 -1.26 -1.16 3.84
N ALA A 265 -2.57 -0.97 3.68
CA ALA A 265 -3.35 0.12 4.27
C ALA A 265 -2.58 1.46 4.21
N SER A 266 -2.12 1.82 3.01
CA SER A 266 -1.06 2.82 2.79
C SER A 266 -1.41 4.23 3.29
N PHE A 267 -2.70 4.53 3.47
CA PHE A 267 -3.16 5.77 4.13
C PHE A 267 -2.58 5.94 5.55
N LEU A 268 -2.32 4.84 6.28
CA LEU A 268 -1.71 4.85 7.62
C LEU A 268 -0.24 5.28 7.61
N TRP A 269 0.40 5.33 6.43
CA TRP A 269 1.79 5.77 6.33
C TRP A 269 1.94 7.28 6.49
N PHE A 270 0.91 8.03 6.08
CA PHE A 270 0.92 9.50 6.08
C PHE A 270 0.08 10.10 7.22
N LEU A 271 -0.87 9.34 7.77
CA LEU A 271 -1.74 9.79 8.85
C LEU A 271 -0.97 10.32 10.09
N PRO A 272 0.12 9.68 10.56
CA PRO A 272 0.90 10.22 11.67
C PRO A 272 1.49 11.60 11.36
N ALA A 273 1.98 11.83 10.14
CA ALA A 273 2.54 13.12 9.75
C ALA A 273 1.47 14.23 9.73
N VAL A 274 0.23 13.92 9.31
CA VAL A 274 -0.90 14.86 9.39
C VAL A 274 -1.15 15.27 10.85
N MET A 275 -1.21 14.30 11.77
CA MET A 275 -1.45 14.57 13.19
C MET A 275 -0.30 15.36 13.83
N ALA A 276 0.95 15.05 13.47
CA ALA A 276 2.13 15.77 13.93
C ALA A 276 2.16 17.23 13.46
N MET A 277 1.85 17.49 12.19
CA MET A 277 1.74 18.86 11.65
C MET A 277 0.57 19.63 12.27
N TYR A 278 -0.54 18.95 12.54
CA TYR A 278 -1.66 19.56 13.25
C TYR A 278 -1.27 19.95 14.68
N ALA A 279 -0.59 19.05 15.42
CA ALA A 279 -0.07 19.32 16.76
C ALA A 279 0.93 20.48 16.79
N TYR A 280 1.79 20.58 15.77
CA TYR A 280 2.76 21.66 15.59
C TYR A 280 2.09 23.04 15.49
N ARG A 281 0.93 23.15 14.82
CA ARG A 281 0.21 24.43 14.67
C ARG A 281 -0.65 24.79 15.89
N CYS A 282 -0.97 23.84 16.74
CA CYS A 282 -1.79 24.09 17.92
C CYS A 282 -0.99 24.86 18.98
N PRO A 283 -1.64 25.76 19.76
CA PRO A 283 -0.97 26.44 20.86
C PRO A 283 -0.36 25.43 21.86
N PRO A 284 0.84 25.70 22.40
CA PRO A 284 1.49 24.81 23.36
C PRO A 284 0.57 24.46 24.54
N SER A 285 0.51 23.18 24.89
CA SER A 285 -0.29 22.64 26.00
C SER A 285 -1.81 22.84 25.88
N SER A 286 -2.31 23.27 24.72
CA SER A 286 -3.76 23.34 24.48
C SER A 286 -4.39 21.95 24.40
N ARG A 287 -5.68 21.85 24.74
CA ARG A 287 -6.45 20.59 24.57
C ARG A 287 -6.38 20.06 23.15
N ALA A 288 -6.37 20.96 22.16
CA ALA A 288 -6.25 20.59 20.75
C ALA A 288 -4.88 20.00 20.41
N GLN A 289 -3.78 20.53 20.97
CA GLN A 289 -2.45 19.96 20.79
C GLN A 289 -2.36 18.58 21.46
N LEU A 290 -2.85 18.44 22.69
CA LEU A 290 -2.85 17.16 23.41
C LEU A 290 -3.66 16.10 22.67
N ALA A 291 -4.84 16.46 22.15
CA ALA A 291 -5.65 15.57 21.32
C ALA A 291 -4.90 15.17 20.04
N ALA A 292 -4.21 16.11 19.37
CA ALA A 292 -3.42 15.81 18.18
C ALA A 292 -2.24 14.85 18.46
N ILE A 293 -1.57 15.01 19.61
CA ILE A 293 -0.50 14.10 20.06
C ILE A 293 -1.07 12.71 20.38
N ALA A 294 -2.22 12.64 21.04
CA ALA A 294 -2.90 11.36 21.30
C ALA A 294 -3.33 10.66 19.99
N MET A 295 -3.90 11.41 19.05
CA MET A 295 -4.27 10.91 17.72
C MET A 295 -3.05 10.48 16.90
N TYR A 296 -1.92 11.16 17.05
CA TYR A 296 -0.65 10.70 16.50
C TYR A 296 -0.26 9.32 17.06
N GLY A 297 -0.28 9.14 18.38
CA GLY A 297 -0.03 7.83 19.00
C GLY A 297 -1.00 6.75 18.52
N ALA A 298 -2.29 7.08 18.42
CA ALA A 298 -3.31 6.17 17.87
C ALA A 298 -3.02 5.81 16.41
N SER A 299 -2.59 6.75 15.57
CA SER A 299 -2.24 6.47 14.18
C SER A 299 -1.02 5.54 14.05
N ILE A 300 -0.02 5.67 14.94
CA ILE A 300 1.13 4.76 15.00
C ILE A 300 0.69 3.37 15.46
N LEU A 301 -0.15 3.28 16.50
CA LEU A 301 -0.74 2.03 16.96
C LEU A 301 -1.50 1.33 15.82
N LEU A 302 -2.41 2.04 15.15
CA LEU A 302 -3.18 1.50 14.03
C LEU A 302 -2.27 1.03 12.89
N LYS A 303 -1.24 1.81 12.54
CA LYS A 303 -0.26 1.39 11.52
C LYS A 303 0.41 0.07 11.91
N CYS A 304 0.91 -0.04 13.14
CA CYS A 304 1.61 -1.24 13.62
C CYS A 304 0.67 -2.46 13.70
N LEU A 305 -0.59 -2.27 14.08
CA LEU A 305 -1.61 -3.33 14.03
C LEU A 305 -1.96 -3.74 12.60
N ALA A 306 -1.79 -2.83 11.64
CA ALA A 306 -1.89 -3.08 10.21
C ALA A 306 -0.55 -3.47 9.56
N GLY A 307 0.48 -3.81 10.35
CA GLY A 307 1.79 -4.25 9.88
C GLY A 307 2.94 -3.34 10.36
N TYR A 308 4.08 -3.93 10.67
CA TYR A 308 5.25 -3.20 11.20
C TYR A 308 6.13 -2.57 10.11
N GLU A 309 5.82 -2.84 8.85
CA GLU A 309 6.58 -2.40 7.70
C GLU A 309 6.65 -0.87 7.63
N TYR A 310 7.85 -0.38 7.34
CA TYR A 310 8.20 1.03 7.18
C TYR A 310 8.02 1.93 8.41
N ILE A 311 7.82 1.36 9.60
CA ILE A 311 7.51 2.15 10.80
C ILE A 311 8.57 3.20 11.13
N SER A 312 9.86 2.89 10.96
CA SER A 312 10.95 3.86 11.19
C SER A 312 10.86 5.06 10.24
N SER A 313 10.58 4.80 8.96
CA SER A 313 10.41 5.83 7.93
C SER A 313 9.18 6.70 8.19
N ILE A 314 8.06 6.08 8.58
CA ILE A 314 6.80 6.77 8.92
C ILE A 314 7.01 7.72 10.10
N VAL A 315 7.66 7.24 11.17
CA VAL A 315 7.95 8.05 12.35
C VAL A 315 8.86 9.22 11.97
N LEU A 316 10.00 9.00 11.30
CA LEU A 316 10.91 10.09 10.94
C LEU A 316 10.28 11.11 9.98
N MET A 317 9.47 10.66 9.01
CA MET A 317 8.71 11.56 8.15
C MET A 317 7.76 12.44 8.99
N SER A 318 7.03 11.85 9.94
CA SER A 318 6.10 12.61 10.80
C SER A 318 6.79 13.64 11.69
N LEU A 319 8.04 13.39 12.09
CA LEU A 319 8.84 14.32 12.92
C LEU A 319 9.49 15.46 12.12
N THR A 320 9.47 15.38 10.79
CA THR A 320 10.21 16.30 9.91
C THR A 320 9.87 17.77 10.20
N ILE A 321 8.61 18.12 10.43
CA ILE A 321 8.20 19.51 10.67
C ILE A 321 8.90 20.13 11.89
N PHE A 322 9.07 19.36 12.97
CA PHE A 322 9.75 19.85 14.18
C PHE A 322 11.25 19.99 13.93
N MET A 323 11.86 19.06 13.17
CA MET A 323 13.30 19.05 12.90
C MET A 323 13.74 20.18 11.94
N ILE A 324 12.87 20.61 11.03
CA ILE A 324 13.20 21.68 10.06
C ILE A 324 12.89 23.08 10.57
N ASP A 325 11.96 23.22 11.52
CA ASP A 325 11.45 24.53 11.95
C ASP A 325 12.53 25.48 12.49
N PRO A 326 13.51 25.03 13.31
CA PRO A 326 14.59 25.88 13.81
C PRO A 326 15.47 26.51 12.71
N PHE A 327 15.43 25.96 11.49
CA PHE A 327 16.24 26.42 10.36
C PHE A 327 15.47 27.35 9.42
N ARG A 328 14.22 27.70 9.74
CA ARG A 328 13.44 28.68 8.99
C ARG A 328 13.94 30.09 9.26
N ALA A 329 13.67 30.99 8.31
CA ALA A 329 13.91 32.42 8.49
C ALA A 329 13.19 32.98 9.73
N ASN A 330 11.94 32.54 9.92
CA ASN A 330 11.10 32.89 11.06
C ASN A 330 10.59 31.59 11.71
N PRO A 331 11.36 30.99 12.64
CA PRO A 331 10.96 29.76 13.31
C PRO A 331 9.79 30.00 14.27
N ILE A 332 8.84 29.06 14.33
CA ILE A 332 7.77 29.07 15.35
C ILE A 332 8.30 28.48 16.66
N LEU A 333 9.11 27.44 16.54
CA LEU A 333 9.78 26.74 17.63
C LEU A 333 11.28 27.03 17.57
N GLY A 334 11.82 27.57 18.67
CA GLY A 334 13.26 27.59 18.86
C GLY A 334 13.84 26.17 18.97
N MET A 335 15.15 26.02 18.78
CA MET A 335 15.85 24.71 18.77
C MET A 335 15.48 23.81 19.95
N LYS A 336 15.47 24.34 21.18
CA LYS A 336 15.13 23.56 22.39
C LYS A 336 13.69 23.03 22.36
N ALA A 337 12.74 23.85 21.90
CA ALA A 337 11.33 23.46 21.83
C ALA A 337 11.09 22.43 20.71
N ALA A 338 11.76 22.61 19.56
CA ALA A 338 11.74 21.66 18.45
C ALA A 338 12.28 20.27 18.87
N ILE A 339 13.43 20.23 19.55
CA ILE A 339 14.00 18.98 20.09
C ILE A 339 13.04 18.35 21.09
N ARG A 340 12.49 19.13 22.03
CA ARG A 340 11.52 18.63 23.01
C ARG A 340 10.30 18.00 22.34
N MET A 341 9.71 18.67 21.35
CA MET A 341 8.57 18.12 20.61
C MET A 341 8.94 16.87 19.82
N THR A 342 10.10 16.85 19.18
CA THR A 342 10.62 15.68 18.49
C THR A 342 10.74 14.48 19.42
N VAL A 343 11.28 14.68 20.63
CA VAL A 343 11.40 13.64 21.66
C VAL A 343 10.04 13.19 22.17
N ILE A 344 9.13 14.10 22.50
CA ILE A 344 7.77 13.76 22.97
C ILE A 344 7.05 12.90 21.93
N MET A 345 7.03 13.34 20.67
CA MET A 345 6.39 12.61 19.58
C MET A 345 7.08 11.27 19.31
N GLY A 346 8.41 11.21 19.40
CA GLY A 346 9.16 9.96 19.33
C GLY A 346 8.75 8.96 20.43
N MET A 347 8.65 9.42 21.68
CA MET A 347 8.22 8.58 22.81
C MET A 347 6.77 8.10 22.66
N VAL A 348 5.87 8.94 22.16
CA VAL A 348 4.48 8.57 21.87
C VAL A 348 4.41 7.51 20.76
N ALA A 349 5.27 7.59 19.73
CA ALA A 349 5.36 6.56 18.70
C ALA A 349 5.85 5.22 19.27
N VAL A 350 6.87 5.24 20.13
CA VAL A 350 7.35 4.04 20.84
C VAL A 350 6.24 3.43 21.68
N ALA A 351 5.48 4.24 22.43
CA ALA A 351 4.34 3.75 23.20
C ALA A 351 3.28 3.09 22.30
N GLY A 352 2.91 3.71 21.17
CA GLY A 352 1.99 3.14 20.20
C GLY A 352 2.47 1.81 19.62
N PHE A 353 3.76 1.70 19.28
CA PHE A 353 4.39 0.46 18.83
C PHE A 353 4.36 -0.64 19.89
N LEU A 354 4.72 -0.33 21.14
CA LEU A 354 4.72 -1.31 22.24
C LEU A 354 3.32 -1.81 22.55
N ILE A 355 2.31 -0.93 22.55
CA ILE A 355 0.92 -1.33 22.70
C ILE A 355 0.50 -2.26 21.54
N ALA A 356 0.90 -1.97 20.31
CA ALA A 356 0.61 -2.83 19.16
C ALA A 356 1.23 -4.23 19.32
N VAL A 357 2.47 -4.31 19.79
CA VAL A 357 3.14 -5.60 20.08
C VAL A 357 2.38 -6.38 21.14
N LEU A 358 1.93 -5.73 22.22
CA LEU A 358 1.16 -6.40 23.27
C LEU A 358 -0.19 -6.91 22.75
N VAL A 359 -0.93 -6.10 22.00
CA VAL A 359 -2.20 -6.50 21.38
C VAL A 359 -1.99 -7.67 20.42
N HIS A 360 -0.95 -7.63 19.60
CA HIS A 360 -0.64 -8.72 18.69
C HIS A 360 -0.23 -9.99 19.43
N ALA A 361 0.63 -9.88 20.45
CA ALA A 361 1.06 -11.02 21.27
C ALA A 361 -0.12 -11.72 21.98
N MET A 362 -1.09 -10.97 22.49
CA MET A 362 -2.30 -11.54 23.11
C MET A 362 -3.18 -12.31 22.13
N ASN A 363 -3.15 -11.96 20.83
CA ASN A 363 -3.89 -12.69 19.79
C ASN A 363 -3.13 -13.93 19.31
N ARG A 364 -1.79 -13.87 19.35
CA ARG A 364 -0.87 -14.77 18.63
C ARG A 364 -0.76 -16.17 19.22
N ALA A 365 -0.96 -16.31 20.53
CA ALA A 365 -0.79 -17.55 21.28
C ALA A 365 -1.67 -17.55 22.54
N ASP A 366 -1.83 -18.71 23.15
CA ASP A 366 -2.63 -18.88 24.38
C ASP A 366 -2.02 -18.16 25.59
N THR A 367 -0.70 -17.93 25.58
CA THR A 367 0.00 -17.23 26.66
C THR A 367 0.71 -15.98 26.17
N LEU A 368 0.70 -14.92 26.99
CA LEU A 368 1.35 -13.65 26.66
C LEU A 368 2.87 -13.82 26.47
N ALA A 369 3.53 -14.67 27.27
CA ALA A 369 4.97 -14.89 27.17
C ALA A 369 5.35 -15.52 25.82
N GLU A 370 4.60 -16.52 25.38
CA GLU A 370 4.78 -17.14 24.07
C GLU A 370 4.47 -16.16 22.94
N GLY A 371 3.34 -15.44 23.04
CA GLY A 371 2.94 -14.44 22.06
C GLY A 371 3.99 -13.33 21.88
N ILE A 372 4.59 -12.86 22.97
CA ILE A 372 5.69 -11.87 22.92
C ILE A 372 6.93 -12.46 22.25
N SER A 373 7.33 -13.68 22.63
CA SER A 373 8.49 -14.36 22.04
C SER A 373 8.35 -14.51 20.52
N GLN A 374 7.17 -14.94 20.05
CA GLN A 374 6.87 -15.09 18.63
C GLN A 374 6.80 -13.73 17.92
N THR A 375 6.07 -12.76 18.47
CA THR A 375 5.86 -11.44 17.85
C THR A 375 7.14 -10.61 17.78
N LEU A 376 7.87 -10.48 18.88
CA LEU A 376 9.12 -9.72 18.92
C LEU A 376 10.25 -10.48 18.23
N GLY A 377 10.38 -11.78 18.47
CA GLY A 377 11.44 -12.59 17.90
C GLY A 377 11.29 -12.71 16.38
N TRP A 378 10.29 -13.47 15.94
CA TRP A 378 10.14 -13.84 14.54
C TRP A 378 9.54 -12.74 13.67
N ASP A 379 8.60 -11.94 14.15
CA ASP A 379 7.86 -11.05 13.24
C ASP A 379 8.44 -9.63 13.17
N ALA A 380 8.84 -9.06 14.31
CA ALA A 380 9.44 -7.74 14.36
C ALA A 380 10.95 -7.72 14.06
N LEU A 381 11.72 -8.69 14.59
CA LEU A 381 13.18 -8.59 14.64
C LEU A 381 13.94 -9.47 13.63
N LYS A 382 13.30 -10.46 12.98
CA LYS A 382 14.01 -11.42 12.08
C LYS A 382 14.81 -10.77 10.95
N TYR A 383 14.36 -9.61 10.47
CA TYR A 383 15.04 -8.85 9.41
C TYR A 383 15.84 -7.66 9.93
N SER A 384 15.77 -7.40 11.23
CA SER A 384 16.33 -6.21 11.83
C SER A 384 17.80 -6.41 12.21
N ALA A 385 18.59 -5.34 12.16
CA ALA A 385 19.96 -5.34 12.69
C ALA A 385 20.01 -5.73 14.18
N PHE A 386 18.95 -5.42 14.94
CA PHE A 386 18.79 -5.76 16.36
C PHE A 386 18.64 -7.26 16.62
N GLY A 387 18.18 -8.05 15.66
CA GLY A 387 18.03 -9.50 15.82
C GLY A 387 19.33 -10.20 16.24
N ARG A 388 20.50 -9.68 15.80
CA ARG A 388 21.82 -10.19 16.22
C ARG A 388 22.09 -9.96 17.71
N LEU A 389 21.61 -8.84 18.25
CA LEU A 389 21.83 -8.46 19.66
C LEU A 389 20.91 -9.24 20.60
N THR A 390 19.78 -9.71 20.10
CA THR A 390 18.75 -10.41 20.90
C THR A 390 18.77 -11.93 20.72
N GLY A 391 19.74 -12.48 19.97
CA GLY A 391 19.84 -13.92 19.70
C GLY A 391 18.75 -14.49 18.78
N VAL A 392 18.02 -13.63 18.07
CA VAL A 392 16.98 -14.03 17.11
C VAL A 392 17.65 -14.50 15.82
N VAL A 393 17.23 -15.66 15.31
CA VAL A 393 17.70 -16.17 14.01
C VAL A 393 17.28 -15.19 12.90
N GLN A 394 18.28 -14.56 12.28
CA GLN A 394 18.02 -13.62 11.20
C GLN A 394 17.62 -14.32 9.91
N SER A 395 16.61 -13.77 9.23
CA SER A 395 16.13 -14.26 7.93
C SER A 395 16.63 -13.36 6.80
N GLY A 396 16.95 -13.94 5.64
CA GLY A 396 17.34 -13.21 4.43
C GLY A 396 18.85 -13.12 4.17
N PRO A 397 19.22 -12.75 2.93
CA PRO A 397 20.60 -12.78 2.46
C PRO A 397 21.43 -11.67 3.13
N ASP A 398 22.71 -11.96 3.39
CA ASP A 398 23.69 -10.99 3.93
C ASP A 398 24.28 -10.14 2.80
N ILE A 399 23.45 -9.26 2.23
CA ILE A 399 23.84 -8.32 1.17
C ILE A 399 24.33 -7.01 1.80
N PRO A 400 25.48 -6.45 1.40
CA PRO A 400 25.97 -5.17 1.93
C PRO A 400 24.99 -4.01 1.73
N LEU A 401 24.92 -3.10 2.70
CA LEU A 401 24.05 -1.92 2.63
C LEU A 401 24.34 -1.05 1.39
N SER A 402 25.61 -0.96 0.98
CA SER A 402 26.01 -0.23 -0.23
C SER A 402 25.34 -0.77 -1.49
N PHE A 403 25.16 -2.09 -1.60
CA PHE A 403 24.48 -2.73 -2.72
C PHE A 403 22.97 -2.43 -2.72
N VAL A 404 22.34 -2.51 -1.54
CA VAL A 404 20.92 -2.14 -1.38
C VAL A 404 20.70 -0.68 -1.79
N ILE A 405 21.60 0.22 -1.39
CA ILE A 405 21.52 1.64 -1.73
C ILE A 405 21.80 1.86 -3.22
N SER A 406 22.80 1.19 -3.81
CA SER A 406 23.18 1.42 -5.21
C SER A 406 22.07 1.10 -6.20
N GLU A 407 21.17 0.17 -5.87
CA GLU A 407 19.96 -0.15 -6.66
C GLU A 407 19.15 1.11 -6.98
N TYR A 408 19.03 2.04 -6.03
CA TYR A 408 18.25 3.27 -6.23
C TYR A 408 19.08 4.40 -6.87
N PHE A 409 20.38 4.47 -6.62
CA PHE A 409 21.19 5.60 -7.11
C PHE A 409 21.74 5.43 -8.51
N ASN A 410 22.07 4.20 -8.90
CA ASN A 410 22.73 3.89 -10.18
C ASN A 410 21.84 3.10 -11.14
N GLU A 411 20.87 2.35 -10.60
CA GLU A 411 20.05 1.42 -11.36
C GLU A 411 18.55 1.66 -11.17
N TRP A 412 18.09 2.92 -11.06
CA TRP A 412 16.66 3.18 -10.84
C TRP A 412 15.82 2.65 -12.02
N LYS A 413 15.09 1.53 -11.84
CA LYS A 413 14.49 0.74 -12.95
C LYS A 413 13.07 1.17 -13.36
N THR A 414 12.53 2.22 -12.76
CA THR A 414 11.15 2.66 -12.97
C THR A 414 11.05 4.17 -13.16
N PRO A 415 9.95 4.71 -13.67
CA PRO A 415 9.79 6.16 -13.69
C PRO A 415 9.86 6.76 -12.27
N VAL A 416 10.62 7.86 -12.11
CA VAL A 416 10.73 8.59 -10.83
C VAL A 416 9.50 9.46 -10.58
N LEU A 417 8.99 10.12 -11.62
CA LEU A 417 7.76 10.91 -11.56
C LEU A 417 7.10 10.91 -12.93
N PHE A 418 5.83 10.54 -13.02
CA PHE A 418 5.07 10.37 -14.25
C PHE A 418 5.88 9.51 -15.24
N TRP A 419 6.15 10.06 -16.43
CA TRP A 419 6.90 9.44 -17.52
C TRP A 419 8.42 9.75 -17.47
N LEU A 420 8.92 10.34 -16.38
CA LEU A 420 10.35 10.60 -16.19
C LEU A 420 11.09 9.30 -15.87
N ASP A 421 11.37 8.55 -16.93
CA ASP A 421 12.04 7.26 -16.91
C ASP A 421 13.53 7.36 -17.27
N GLY A 422 14.30 6.40 -16.80
CA GLY A 422 15.73 6.27 -17.05
C GLY A 422 16.53 6.07 -15.76
N SER A 423 17.54 5.20 -15.84
CA SER A 423 18.36 4.77 -14.70
C SER A 423 19.09 5.88 -13.96
N ARG A 424 19.28 7.05 -14.60
CA ARG A 424 19.99 8.21 -14.05
C ARG A 424 19.08 9.36 -13.61
N VAL A 425 17.76 9.28 -13.81
CA VAL A 425 16.83 10.38 -13.49
C VAL A 425 16.92 10.73 -12.00
N PHE A 426 16.99 9.72 -11.13
CA PHE A 426 17.16 9.94 -9.70
C PHE A 426 18.50 10.63 -9.36
N SER A 427 19.61 10.25 -9.99
CA SER A 427 20.91 10.90 -9.80
C SER A 427 20.89 12.36 -10.29
N PHE A 428 20.23 12.65 -11.42
CA PHE A 428 20.03 14.02 -11.91
C PHE A 428 19.18 14.87 -10.97
N LEU A 429 18.11 14.30 -10.37
CA LEU A 429 17.31 14.97 -9.34
C LEU A 429 18.20 15.42 -8.17
N LEU A 430 19.11 14.56 -7.70
CA LEU A 430 20.03 14.89 -6.62
C LEU A 430 21.01 16.00 -7.01
N LEU A 431 21.58 15.92 -8.22
CA LEU A 431 22.48 16.95 -8.75
C LEU A 431 21.77 18.32 -8.80
N LEU A 432 20.58 18.38 -9.39
CA LEU A 432 19.78 19.61 -9.47
C LEU A 432 19.38 20.13 -8.09
N THR A 433 19.09 19.24 -7.14
CA THR A 433 18.81 19.63 -5.75
C THR A 433 20.04 20.31 -5.13
N GLY A 434 21.24 19.73 -5.30
CA GLY A 434 22.49 20.30 -4.81
C GLY A 434 22.79 21.67 -5.43
N LEU A 435 22.68 21.78 -6.76
CA LEU A 435 22.85 23.06 -7.47
C LEU A 435 21.85 24.12 -6.99
N SER A 436 20.61 23.72 -6.72
CA SER A 436 19.57 24.63 -6.22
C SER A 436 19.87 25.12 -4.81
N ILE A 437 20.39 24.27 -3.93
CA ILE A 437 20.83 24.68 -2.59
C ILE A 437 22.02 25.66 -2.69
N VAL A 438 23.00 25.37 -3.54
CA VAL A 438 24.14 26.26 -3.78
C VAL A 438 23.66 27.63 -4.28
N ALA A 439 22.74 27.65 -5.25
CA ALA A 439 22.14 28.88 -5.74
C ALA A 439 21.44 29.66 -4.61
N GLN A 440 20.64 29.00 -3.77
CA GLN A 440 19.98 29.63 -2.62
C GLN A 440 20.95 30.28 -1.64
N PHE A 441 22.08 29.62 -1.31
CA PHE A 441 23.11 30.22 -0.46
C PHE A 441 23.83 31.38 -1.13
N TYR A 442 24.17 31.23 -2.42
CA TYR A 442 24.82 32.28 -3.20
C TYR A 442 23.96 33.55 -3.29
N THR A 443 22.65 33.39 -3.48
CA THR A 443 21.69 34.49 -3.52
C THR A 443 21.24 34.96 -2.12
N ARG A 444 21.79 34.38 -1.05
CA ARG A 444 21.43 34.66 0.35
C ARG A 444 19.92 34.54 0.61
N ASP A 445 19.27 33.56 0.00
CA ASP A 445 17.85 33.28 0.24
C ASP A 445 17.61 32.95 1.71
N ALA A 446 16.64 33.64 2.32
CA ALA A 446 16.35 33.51 3.74
C ALA A 446 15.94 32.09 4.16
N ASN A 447 15.49 31.26 3.22
CA ASN A 447 15.06 29.89 3.48
C ASN A 447 16.08 28.82 3.08
N ALA A 448 17.29 29.18 2.64
CA ALA A 448 18.33 28.23 2.24
C ALA A 448 18.62 27.16 3.31
N ARG A 449 18.66 27.59 4.59
CA ARG A 449 18.88 26.70 5.73
C ARG A 449 17.73 25.71 5.93
N ARG A 450 16.48 26.19 5.86
CA ARG A 450 15.28 25.34 5.94
C ARG A 450 15.28 24.31 4.82
N ASP A 451 15.56 24.72 3.58
CA ASP A 451 15.52 23.81 2.43
C ASP A 451 16.59 22.73 2.52
N THR A 452 17.78 23.11 2.96
CA THR A 452 18.85 22.16 3.25
C THR A 452 18.43 21.19 4.36
N ALA A 453 17.88 21.71 5.47
CA ALA A 453 17.39 20.87 6.56
C ALA A 453 16.25 19.93 6.09
N LEU A 454 15.35 20.40 5.23
CA LEU A 454 14.24 19.61 4.70
C LEU A 454 14.74 18.43 3.87
N VAL A 455 15.71 18.64 2.98
CA VAL A 455 16.31 17.55 2.17
C VAL A 455 17.05 16.56 3.07
N LEU A 456 17.88 17.04 4.00
CA LEU A 456 18.66 16.17 4.89
C LEU A 456 17.78 15.36 5.85
N VAL A 457 16.78 15.99 6.47
CA VAL A 457 15.87 15.32 7.40
C VAL A 457 14.97 14.33 6.67
N SER A 458 14.44 14.70 5.51
CA SER A 458 13.59 13.78 4.73
C SER A 458 14.36 12.58 4.19
N LEU A 459 15.69 12.69 3.97
CA LEU A 459 16.54 11.55 3.64
C LEU A 459 16.63 10.52 4.78
N LEU A 460 16.48 10.95 6.04
CA LEU A 460 16.54 10.03 7.18
C LEU A 460 15.40 9.00 7.16
N ALA A 461 14.25 9.34 6.59
CA ALA A 461 13.11 8.43 6.51
C ALA A 461 13.44 7.15 5.73
N PRO A 462 13.80 7.18 4.42
CA PRO A 462 14.18 5.97 3.70
C PRO A 462 15.45 5.31 4.27
N MET A 463 16.46 6.11 4.66
CA MET A 463 17.72 5.56 5.19
C MET A 463 17.51 4.77 6.48
N SER A 464 16.60 5.20 7.35
CA SER A 464 16.33 4.48 8.60
C SER A 464 15.88 3.04 8.34
N TRP A 465 15.05 2.81 7.33
CA TRP A 465 14.58 1.48 7.01
C TRP A 465 15.66 0.64 6.36
N PHE A 466 16.42 1.20 5.42
CA PHE A 466 17.52 0.47 4.77
C PHE A 466 18.59 0.04 5.77
N ILE A 467 18.86 0.85 6.79
CA ILE A 467 19.82 0.54 7.85
C ILE A 467 19.23 -0.47 8.84
N LEU A 468 18.03 -0.19 9.37
CA LEU A 468 17.45 -1.01 10.44
C LEU A 468 16.94 -2.36 9.92
N MET A 469 16.41 -2.40 8.70
CA MET A 469 15.76 -3.56 8.07
C MET A 469 16.48 -3.94 6.78
N GLN A 470 17.81 -3.96 6.82
CA GLN A 470 18.68 -4.24 5.68
C GLN A 470 18.35 -5.57 4.99
N LYS A 471 18.09 -6.64 5.76
CA LYS A 471 17.78 -7.97 5.20
C LYS A 471 16.42 -8.00 4.48
N HIS A 472 15.41 -7.34 5.05
CA HIS A 472 14.13 -7.13 4.36
C HIS A 472 14.33 -6.31 3.08
N SER A 473 15.17 -5.28 3.16
CA SER A 473 15.44 -4.41 2.02
C SER A 473 16.16 -5.13 0.88
N ALA A 474 17.02 -6.09 1.23
CA ALA A 474 17.73 -6.95 0.28
C ALA A 474 16.81 -7.93 -0.47
N ILE A 475 15.73 -8.42 0.16
CA ILE A 475 14.74 -9.31 -0.47
C ILE A 475 13.70 -8.52 -1.28
N HIS A 476 13.42 -7.28 -0.86
CA HIS A 476 12.35 -6.46 -1.40
C HIS A 476 12.86 -5.17 -2.05
N THR A 477 13.99 -5.26 -2.77
CA THR A 477 14.55 -4.13 -3.52
C THR A 477 13.56 -3.53 -4.51
N HIS A 478 12.67 -4.35 -5.07
CA HIS A 478 11.60 -3.93 -5.96
C HIS A 478 10.44 -3.19 -5.27
N LEU A 479 10.30 -3.23 -3.93
CA LEU A 479 9.23 -2.50 -3.24
C LEU A 479 9.67 -1.17 -2.65
N ASN A 480 10.90 -1.10 -2.15
CA ASN A 480 11.28 0.00 -1.27
C ASN A 480 11.54 1.31 -2.02
N TYR A 481 11.35 1.34 -3.34
CA TYR A 481 11.22 2.58 -4.11
C TYR A 481 10.21 3.55 -3.49
N VAL A 482 9.12 3.03 -2.90
CA VAL A 482 8.08 3.85 -2.28
C VAL A 482 8.58 4.68 -1.08
N LEU A 483 9.62 4.22 -0.38
CA LEU A 483 10.19 4.93 0.78
C LEU A 483 10.79 6.28 0.41
N TRP A 484 11.28 6.43 -0.82
CA TRP A 484 11.82 7.70 -1.31
C TRP A 484 10.75 8.78 -1.45
N TYR A 485 9.48 8.39 -1.51
CA TYR A 485 8.34 9.32 -1.55
C TYR A 485 7.85 9.73 -0.16
N PHE A 486 8.47 9.23 0.92
CA PHE A 486 8.19 9.64 2.30
C PHE A 486 8.87 10.99 2.62
N GLY A 487 8.58 11.98 1.78
CA GLY A 487 9.09 13.35 1.90
C GLY A 487 10.35 13.65 1.10
N PHE A 488 11.23 12.69 0.81
CA PHE A 488 12.54 12.98 0.18
C PHE A 488 12.43 13.44 -1.29
N ILE A 489 11.83 12.64 -2.18
CA ILE A 489 11.59 13.05 -3.57
C ILE A 489 10.78 14.37 -3.63
N PRO A 490 9.66 14.51 -2.88
CA PRO A 490 8.95 15.79 -2.79
C PRO A 490 9.82 16.97 -2.34
N ALA A 491 10.70 16.77 -1.35
CA ALA A 491 11.61 17.80 -0.86
C ALA A 491 12.64 18.22 -1.93
N CYS A 492 13.27 17.26 -2.60
CA CYS A 492 14.17 17.50 -3.73
C CYS A 492 13.48 18.31 -4.83
N ALA A 493 12.31 17.85 -5.29
CA ALA A 493 11.54 18.53 -6.33
C ALA A 493 11.16 19.96 -5.90
N PHE A 494 10.78 20.17 -4.64
CA PHE A 494 10.45 21.50 -4.12
C PHE A 494 11.65 22.43 -4.11
N VAL A 495 12.80 21.95 -3.64
CA VAL A 495 14.04 22.73 -3.60
C VAL A 495 14.52 23.09 -5.02
N ILE A 496 14.36 22.19 -5.99
CA ILE A 496 14.63 22.46 -7.40
C ILE A 496 13.74 23.59 -7.93
N VAL A 497 12.42 23.51 -7.70
CA VAL A 497 11.48 24.56 -8.11
C VAL A 497 11.86 25.91 -7.50
N ARG A 498 12.25 25.95 -6.22
CA ARG A 498 12.71 27.19 -5.58
C ARG A 498 14.00 27.73 -6.19
N GLY A 499 14.98 26.86 -6.43
CA GLY A 499 16.24 27.24 -7.08
C GLY A 499 16.01 27.85 -8.47
N TYR A 500 15.16 27.22 -9.28
CA TYR A 500 14.78 27.73 -10.59
C TYR A 500 14.14 29.12 -10.53
N VAL A 501 13.15 29.32 -9.65
CA VAL A 501 12.48 30.62 -9.49
C VAL A 501 13.46 31.72 -9.08
N LEU A 502 14.38 31.43 -8.16
CA LEU A 502 15.39 32.40 -7.71
C LEU A 502 16.33 32.83 -8.84
N VAL A 503 16.85 31.87 -9.60
CA VAL A 503 17.74 32.15 -10.74
C VAL A 503 16.98 32.95 -11.81
N ALA A 504 15.74 32.58 -12.12
CA ALA A 504 14.92 33.29 -13.11
C ALA A 504 14.63 34.74 -12.71
N CYS A 505 14.31 35.01 -11.44
CA CYS A 505 14.08 36.37 -10.94
C CYS A 505 15.35 37.22 -11.02
N ASN A 506 16.50 36.70 -10.57
CA ASN A 506 17.76 37.45 -10.62
C ASN A 506 18.20 37.77 -12.06
N LEU A 507 17.98 36.85 -13.02
CA LEU A 507 18.25 37.11 -14.43
C LEU A 507 17.34 38.21 -14.99
N LYS A 508 16.08 38.28 -14.55
CA LYS A 508 15.15 39.33 -14.97
C LYS A 508 15.57 40.69 -14.41
N GLU A 509 15.96 40.76 -13.14
CA GLU A 509 16.46 42.00 -12.52
C GLU A 509 17.76 42.48 -13.18
N ALA A 510 18.71 41.58 -13.44
CA ALA A 510 19.96 41.90 -14.15
C ALA A 510 19.72 42.39 -15.60
N ARG A 511 18.64 41.94 -16.25
CA ARG A 511 18.25 42.43 -17.58
C ARG A 511 17.57 43.79 -17.54
N LEU A 512 16.83 44.12 -16.48
CA LEU A 512 16.20 45.43 -16.31
C LEU A 512 17.19 46.51 -15.87
N ALA A 513 18.32 46.11 -15.26
CA ALA A 513 19.38 47.01 -14.84
C ALA A 513 20.40 47.35 -15.96
N ARG A 514 20.32 46.68 -17.12
CA ARG A 514 21.09 46.97 -18.33
C ARG A 514 20.21 47.71 -19.33
#